data_AF-A0A257UN27-F1
#
_entry.id   AF-A0A257UN27-F1
#
_cell.length_a   1.000
_cell.length_b   1.000
_cell.length_c   1.000
_cell.angle_alpha   90.00
_cell.angle_beta   90.00
_cell.angle_gamma   90.00
#
_symmetry.space_group_name_H-M   'P 1'
#
loop_
_entity.id
_entity.type
_entity.pdbx_description
1 polymer ?
#
loop_
_entity_poly.entity_id
_entity_poly.type
_entity_poly.pdbx_seq_one_letter_code
_entity_poly.pdbx_strand_id
1 'polypeptide(L)'
;MLSVSAPAFGCPATEGAFVVLLDPGRGMLLLSGAKFVGGHRVGRASGGAFRVALPRSGAWELARAGSAVGPVAMWGAAYRVSTGGVGGCVAFDHEQFSSEGDLVTYVQWLVNDVYLKLPQAERERFPALRLSNRTVRLRLQLAGYEPTLVQETEGATIAFRVPGTPRVLLLRPFVLDEATERVAIDLSIADQPDLQSAQKRSLGFVVASAAQPATLADPAMTIQVESAK
;
A
#
# COMPACT_ATOMS: atom_id res chain seq x y z
N MET A 1 -7.83 12.44 -9.91
CA MET A 1 -7.67 10.99 -9.68
C MET A 1 -9.06 10.35 -9.63
N LEU A 2 -9.15 9.03 -9.62
CA LEU A 2 -10.40 8.31 -9.47
C LEU A 2 -10.69 8.15 -7.97
N SER A 3 -11.87 8.60 -7.52
CA SER A 3 -12.38 8.38 -6.17
C SER A 3 -13.44 7.28 -6.17
N VAL A 4 -13.32 6.32 -5.26
CA VAL A 4 -14.23 5.17 -5.13
C VAL A 4 -14.58 4.96 -3.66
N SER A 5 -15.84 4.62 -3.41
CA SER A 5 -16.33 4.08 -2.13
C SER A 5 -17.12 2.82 -2.40
N ALA A 6 -16.80 1.74 -1.68
CA ALA A 6 -17.50 0.47 -1.80
C ALA A 6 -17.52 -0.26 -0.44
N PRO A 7 -18.34 0.19 0.53
CA PRO A 7 -18.37 -0.36 1.88
C PRO A 7 -18.75 -1.84 1.92
N ALA A 8 -19.52 -2.32 0.94
CA ALA A 8 -19.86 -3.74 0.79
C ALA A 8 -18.63 -4.65 0.63
N PHE A 9 -17.51 -4.10 0.16
CA PHE A 9 -16.22 -4.79 0.04
C PHE A 9 -15.22 -4.35 1.11
N GLY A 10 -15.66 -3.64 2.16
CA GLY A 10 -14.79 -3.11 3.21
C GLY A 10 -14.00 -1.85 2.82
N CYS A 11 -14.28 -1.23 1.67
CA CYS A 11 -13.61 0.00 1.24
C CYS A 11 -14.46 1.25 1.59
N PRO A 12 -14.14 2.01 2.65
CA PRO A 12 -14.94 3.18 3.04
C PRO A 12 -14.89 4.29 2.00
N ALA A 13 -13.69 4.69 1.59
CA ALA A 13 -13.41 5.55 0.45
C ALA A 13 -11.91 5.52 0.18
N THR A 14 -11.50 5.64 -1.08
CA THR A 14 -10.11 5.86 -1.46
C THR A 14 -10.02 6.64 -2.77
N GLU A 15 -8.85 7.17 -3.07
CA GLU A 15 -8.57 7.90 -4.31
C GLU A 15 -7.17 7.57 -4.83
N GLY A 16 -7.05 7.42 -6.14
CA GLY A 16 -5.76 7.27 -6.81
C GLY A 16 -5.90 7.23 -8.33
N ALA A 17 -4.79 7.16 -9.06
CA ALA A 17 -4.83 6.87 -10.49
C ALA A 17 -5.44 5.49 -10.78
N PHE A 18 -5.12 4.53 -9.92
CA PHE A 18 -5.72 3.21 -9.86
C PHE A 18 -6.32 2.95 -8.48
N VAL A 19 -7.45 2.25 -8.46
CA VAL A 19 -8.09 1.74 -7.25
C VAL A 19 -8.34 0.25 -7.42
N VAL A 20 -7.94 -0.54 -6.42
CA VAL A 20 -8.18 -1.98 -6.36
C VAL A 20 -9.14 -2.26 -5.21
N LEU A 21 -10.28 -2.86 -5.51
CA LEU A 21 -11.22 -3.37 -4.52
C LEU A 21 -10.96 -4.85 -4.29
N LEU A 22 -10.96 -5.26 -3.02
CA LEU A 22 -10.76 -6.63 -2.61
C LEU A 22 -12.08 -7.23 -2.14
N ASP A 23 -12.51 -8.31 -2.78
CA ASP A 23 -13.69 -9.07 -2.38
C ASP A 23 -13.26 -10.50 -1.99
N PRO A 24 -13.59 -10.96 -0.77
CA PRO A 24 -13.30 -12.31 -0.27
C PRO A 24 -13.68 -13.47 -1.19
N GLY A 25 -14.80 -13.35 -1.92
CA GLY A 25 -15.35 -14.40 -2.78
C GLY A 25 -15.04 -14.23 -4.26
N ARG A 26 -14.66 -13.03 -4.71
CA ARG A 26 -14.54 -12.68 -6.13
C ARG A 26 -13.12 -12.33 -6.57
N GLY A 27 -12.22 -12.02 -5.63
CA GLY A 27 -10.84 -11.62 -5.92
C GLY A 27 -10.68 -10.10 -5.97
N MET A 28 -9.95 -9.61 -6.97
CA MET A 28 -9.63 -8.19 -7.12
C MET A 28 -10.39 -7.55 -8.28
N LEU A 29 -10.89 -6.33 -8.06
CA LEU A 29 -11.36 -5.45 -9.11
C LEU A 29 -10.43 -4.23 -9.20
N LEU A 30 -9.70 -4.12 -10.30
CA LEU A 30 -8.88 -2.95 -10.63
C LEU A 30 -9.71 -1.94 -11.43
N LEU A 31 -9.67 -0.67 -11.02
CA LEU A 31 -10.39 0.46 -11.61
C LEU A 31 -9.44 1.61 -11.90
N SER A 32 -9.71 2.34 -12.98
CA SER A 32 -9.03 3.61 -13.28
C SER A 32 -9.97 4.59 -13.99
N GLY A 33 -9.69 5.89 -13.80
CA GLY A 33 -10.30 6.98 -14.56
C GLY A 33 -9.73 7.15 -15.98
N ALA A 34 -8.66 6.41 -16.31
CA ALA A 34 -7.99 6.44 -17.60
C ALA A 34 -7.91 5.04 -18.22
N LYS A 35 -7.68 4.98 -19.54
CA LYS A 35 -7.44 3.71 -20.22
C LYS A 35 -6.11 3.12 -19.75
N PHE A 36 -6.09 1.82 -19.49
CA PHE A 36 -4.88 1.08 -19.13
C PHE A 36 -4.82 -0.28 -19.84
N VAL A 37 -3.64 -0.91 -19.87
CA VAL A 37 -3.41 -2.20 -20.54
C VAL A 37 -4.17 -3.31 -19.78
N GLY A 38 -4.98 -4.10 -20.50
CA GLY A 38 -5.87 -5.11 -19.89
C GLY A 38 -7.22 -4.56 -19.40
N GLY A 39 -7.37 -3.24 -19.31
CA GLY A 39 -8.60 -2.59 -18.88
C GLY A 39 -9.70 -2.55 -19.95
N HIS A 40 -10.94 -2.75 -19.54
CA HIS A 40 -12.12 -2.55 -20.37
C HIS A 40 -12.91 -1.33 -19.92
N ARG A 41 -13.44 -0.56 -20.87
CA ARG A 41 -14.33 0.55 -20.53
C ARG A 41 -15.62 0.02 -19.95
N VAL A 42 -15.94 0.42 -18.72
CA VAL A 42 -17.12 -0.03 -17.97
C VAL A 42 -18.20 1.03 -17.83
N GLY A 43 -17.90 2.29 -18.20
CA GLY A 43 -18.91 3.35 -18.26
C GLY A 43 -18.35 4.76 -18.07
N ARG A 44 -19.18 5.66 -17.56
CA ARG A 44 -18.82 7.02 -17.16
C ARG A 44 -19.41 7.29 -15.77
N ALA A 45 -18.56 7.64 -14.81
CA ALA A 45 -18.96 7.86 -13.43
C ALA A 45 -19.01 9.37 -13.11
N SER A 46 -20.02 9.80 -12.37
CA SER A 46 -20.33 11.20 -12.07
C SER A 46 -20.22 11.55 -10.57
N GLY A 47 -19.67 10.65 -9.76
CA GLY A 47 -19.52 10.86 -8.31
C GLY A 47 -20.65 10.30 -7.47
N GLY A 48 -21.54 9.47 -8.03
CA GLY A 48 -22.60 8.74 -7.31
C GLY A 48 -22.41 7.22 -7.38
N ALA A 49 -23.47 6.47 -7.03
CA ALA A 49 -23.48 5.02 -7.15
C ALA A 49 -23.15 4.58 -8.58
N PHE A 50 -22.37 3.51 -8.72
CA PHE A 50 -21.88 3.06 -10.01
C PHE A 50 -21.79 1.53 -10.07
N ARG A 51 -22.33 0.95 -11.13
CA ARG A 51 -22.28 -0.48 -11.38
C ARG A 51 -21.18 -0.80 -12.38
N VAL A 52 -20.18 -1.55 -11.96
CA VAL A 52 -19.12 -2.07 -12.85
C VAL A 52 -19.57 -3.42 -13.39
N ALA A 53 -19.83 -3.48 -14.69
CA ALA A 53 -20.15 -4.72 -15.38
C ALA A 53 -18.95 -5.18 -16.22
N LEU A 54 -18.33 -6.29 -15.81
CA LEU A 54 -17.22 -6.90 -16.53
C LEU A 54 -17.62 -8.31 -17.00
N PRO A 55 -17.17 -8.76 -18.18
CA PRO A 55 -17.44 -10.11 -18.65
C PRO A 55 -16.96 -11.15 -17.62
N ARG A 56 -17.79 -12.15 -17.32
CA ARG A 56 -17.45 -13.35 -16.51
C ARG A 56 -17.06 -13.10 -15.04
N SER A 57 -17.13 -11.87 -14.54
CA SER A 57 -16.84 -11.53 -13.14
C SER A 57 -18.06 -10.99 -12.38
N GLY A 58 -19.22 -10.89 -13.02
CA GLY A 58 -20.45 -10.36 -12.43
C GLY A 58 -20.41 -8.84 -12.27
N ALA A 59 -21.50 -8.29 -11.74
CA ALA A 59 -21.59 -6.85 -11.46
C ALA A 59 -20.97 -6.51 -10.10
N TRP A 60 -20.21 -5.43 -10.03
CA TRP A 60 -19.71 -4.87 -8.78
C TRP A 60 -20.44 -3.56 -8.51
N GLU A 61 -21.08 -3.46 -7.35
CA GLU A 61 -21.83 -2.28 -6.95
C GLU A 61 -20.96 -1.37 -6.10
N LEU A 62 -20.70 -0.16 -6.58
CA LEU A 62 -19.96 0.87 -5.88
C LEU A 62 -20.96 1.85 -5.29
N ALA A 63 -20.78 2.19 -4.01
CA ALA A 63 -21.59 3.24 -3.37
C ALA A 63 -21.27 4.61 -3.98
N ARG A 64 -20.00 4.82 -4.37
CA ARG A 64 -19.56 6.01 -5.09
C ARG A 64 -18.44 5.69 -6.07
N ALA A 65 -18.50 6.26 -7.27
CA ALA A 65 -17.35 6.37 -8.16
C ALA A 65 -17.38 7.71 -8.90
N GLY A 66 -16.22 8.35 -9.08
CA GLY A 66 -16.12 9.60 -9.83
C GLY A 66 -14.78 10.29 -9.66
N SER A 67 -14.75 11.59 -9.94
CA SER A 67 -13.56 12.43 -9.79
C SER A 67 -13.98 13.81 -9.28
N ALA A 68 -13.10 14.47 -8.52
CA ALA A 68 -13.34 15.83 -8.05
C ALA A 68 -13.47 16.85 -9.19
N VAL A 69 -12.86 16.57 -10.35
CA VAL A 69 -12.90 17.46 -11.54
C VAL A 69 -14.11 17.19 -12.46
N GLY A 70 -15.04 16.33 -12.05
CA GLY A 70 -16.29 16.05 -12.78
C GLY A 70 -16.37 14.65 -13.37
N PRO A 71 -17.31 14.41 -14.32
CA PRO A 71 -17.58 13.06 -14.83
C PRO A 71 -16.41 12.44 -15.58
N VAL A 72 -15.96 11.27 -15.14
CA VAL A 72 -14.77 10.56 -15.65
C VAL A 72 -15.15 9.26 -16.36
N ALA A 73 -14.40 8.90 -17.41
CA ALA A 73 -14.54 7.57 -18.01
C ALA A 73 -14.03 6.51 -17.03
N MET A 74 -14.75 5.40 -16.90
CA MET A 74 -14.35 4.31 -16.02
C MET A 74 -13.81 3.16 -16.85
N TRP A 75 -12.63 2.69 -16.49
CA TRP A 75 -12.00 1.49 -16.99
C TRP A 75 -11.81 0.50 -15.85
N GLY A 76 -11.96 -0.79 -16.12
CA GLY A 76 -11.74 -1.81 -15.11
C GLY A 76 -11.33 -3.18 -15.66
N ALA A 77 -10.74 -3.97 -14.79
CA ALA A 77 -10.36 -5.36 -15.01
C ALA A 77 -10.54 -6.15 -13.71
N ALA A 78 -10.93 -7.42 -13.82
CA ALA A 78 -11.14 -8.28 -12.65
C ALA A 78 -10.19 -9.47 -12.69
N TYR A 79 -9.54 -9.73 -11.54
CA TYR A 79 -8.53 -10.76 -11.39
C TYR A 79 -8.93 -11.72 -10.27
N ARG A 80 -8.99 -13.01 -10.59
CA ARG A 80 -9.23 -14.05 -9.58
C ARG A 80 -7.93 -14.32 -8.84
N VAL A 81 -7.82 -13.79 -7.63
CA VAL A 81 -6.75 -14.11 -6.69
C VAL A 81 -7.39 -14.42 -5.34
N SER A 82 -6.73 -15.28 -4.56
CA SER A 82 -7.15 -15.50 -3.18
C SER A 82 -6.81 -14.26 -2.36
N THR A 83 -7.81 -13.62 -1.79
CA THR A 83 -7.62 -12.50 -0.84
C THR A 83 -7.45 -12.99 0.60
N GLY A 84 -7.40 -14.30 0.83
CA GLY A 84 -7.36 -14.88 2.18
C GLY A 84 -8.61 -14.56 3.01
N GLY A 85 -9.75 -14.28 2.36
CA GLY A 85 -10.99 -13.89 3.02
C GLY A 85 -11.05 -12.41 3.44
N VAL A 86 -10.09 -11.60 3.02
CA VAL A 86 -9.96 -10.19 3.42
C VAL A 86 -10.61 -9.25 2.41
N GLY A 87 -11.38 -8.28 2.93
CA GLY A 87 -11.88 -7.13 2.18
C GLY A 87 -11.04 -5.86 2.39
N GLY A 88 -11.39 -4.82 1.65
CA GLY A 88 -10.79 -3.49 1.71
C GLY A 88 -10.43 -2.96 0.34
N CYS A 89 -9.54 -1.97 0.30
CA CYS A 89 -9.05 -1.43 -0.95
C CYS A 89 -7.62 -0.92 -0.84
N VAL A 90 -6.92 -0.98 -1.97
CA VAL A 90 -5.64 -0.31 -2.17
C VAL A 90 -5.75 0.67 -3.33
N ALA A 91 -5.08 1.81 -3.25
CA ALA A 91 -5.00 2.79 -4.34
C ALA A 91 -3.55 3.21 -4.57
N PHE A 92 -3.21 3.59 -5.79
CA PHE A 92 -1.87 4.07 -6.11
C PHE A 92 -1.86 5.05 -7.30
N ASP A 93 -0.85 5.91 -7.31
CA ASP A 93 -0.69 6.98 -8.30
C ASP A 93 0.37 6.67 -9.37
N HIS A 94 0.94 5.47 -9.37
CA HIS A 94 1.85 5.02 -10.42
C HIS A 94 1.07 4.68 -11.71
N GLU A 95 1.35 5.39 -12.80
CA GLU A 95 0.56 5.33 -14.04
C GLU A 95 1.24 4.58 -15.20
N GLN A 96 2.55 4.36 -15.13
CA GLN A 96 3.34 3.88 -16.27
C GLN A 96 3.68 2.40 -16.14
N PHE A 97 3.02 1.57 -16.95
CA PHE A 97 3.28 0.13 -17.01
C PHE A 97 3.59 -0.29 -18.45
N SER A 98 4.62 -1.11 -18.64
CA SER A 98 5.02 -1.55 -19.99
C SER A 98 4.09 -2.61 -20.57
N SER A 99 3.40 -3.37 -19.70
CA SER A 99 2.49 -4.44 -20.07
C SER A 99 1.38 -4.61 -19.02
N GLU A 100 0.33 -5.39 -19.35
CA GLU A 100 -0.65 -5.82 -18.34
C GLU A 100 0.01 -6.68 -17.25
N GLY A 101 0.98 -7.52 -17.62
CA GLY A 101 1.72 -8.36 -16.68
C GLY A 101 2.44 -7.54 -15.62
N ASP A 102 3.06 -6.42 -16.01
CA ASP A 102 3.75 -5.50 -15.09
C ASP A 102 2.76 -4.86 -14.12
N LEU A 103 1.63 -4.36 -14.64
CA LEU A 103 0.56 -3.77 -13.82
C LEU A 103 0.00 -4.77 -12.83
N VAL A 104 -0.33 -5.98 -13.28
CA VAL A 104 -0.88 -7.03 -12.42
C VAL A 104 0.14 -7.47 -11.38
N THR A 105 1.42 -7.58 -11.73
CA THR A 105 2.50 -7.92 -10.79
C THR A 105 2.63 -6.86 -9.71
N TYR A 106 2.59 -5.57 -10.10
CA TYR A 106 2.61 -4.45 -9.16
C TYR A 106 1.40 -4.46 -8.22
N VAL A 107 0.20 -4.68 -8.75
CA VAL A 107 -1.04 -4.80 -7.95
C VAL A 107 -0.95 -5.99 -7.00
N GLN A 108 -0.50 -7.15 -7.47
CA GLN A 108 -0.33 -8.34 -6.64
C GLN A 108 0.69 -8.12 -5.53
N TRP A 109 1.80 -7.44 -5.80
CA TRP A 109 2.75 -7.06 -4.76
C TRP A 109 2.09 -6.16 -3.71
N LEU A 110 1.43 -5.07 -4.13
CA LEU A 110 0.80 -4.13 -3.20
C LEU A 110 -0.31 -4.79 -2.37
N VAL A 111 -1.07 -5.73 -2.95
CA VAL A 111 -2.13 -6.44 -2.24
C VAL A 111 -1.54 -7.55 -1.36
N ASN A 112 -0.80 -8.49 -1.92
CA ASN A 112 -0.41 -9.73 -1.24
C ASN A 112 0.80 -9.56 -0.33
N ASP A 113 1.75 -8.70 -0.70
CA ASP A 113 2.98 -8.51 0.05
C ASP A 113 2.96 -7.28 0.96
N VAL A 114 2.06 -6.33 0.71
CA VAL A 114 1.90 -5.16 1.58
C VAL A 114 0.58 -5.26 2.35
N TYR A 115 -0.55 -5.00 1.69
CA TYR A 115 -1.84 -4.84 2.37
C TYR A 115 -2.23 -6.06 3.21
N LEU A 116 -2.24 -7.27 2.62
CA LEU A 116 -2.64 -8.49 3.32
C LEU A 116 -1.68 -8.90 4.45
N LYS A 117 -0.40 -8.47 4.39
CA LYS A 117 0.61 -8.74 5.42
C LYS A 117 0.64 -7.70 6.54
N LEU A 118 -0.06 -6.58 6.40
CA LEU A 118 -0.24 -5.64 7.51
C LEU A 118 -0.86 -6.35 8.71
N PRO A 119 -0.50 -5.93 9.95
CA PRO A 119 -1.15 -6.45 11.15
C PRO A 119 -2.67 -6.28 11.06
N GLN A 120 -3.43 -7.32 11.43
CA GLN A 120 -4.89 -7.35 11.26
C GLN A 120 -5.59 -6.11 11.86
N ALA A 121 -5.21 -5.73 13.09
CA ALA A 121 -5.78 -4.56 13.76
C ALA A 121 -5.56 -3.26 12.98
N GLU A 122 -4.43 -3.11 12.29
CA GLU A 122 -4.18 -1.94 11.44
C GLU A 122 -5.01 -1.98 10.17
N ARG A 123 -5.15 -3.15 9.53
CA ARG A 123 -6.04 -3.29 8.36
C ARG A 123 -7.48 -3.00 8.68
N GLU A 124 -7.97 -3.46 9.83
CA GLU A 124 -9.35 -3.20 10.25
C GLU A 124 -9.57 -1.71 10.55
N ARG A 125 -8.57 -1.05 11.12
CA ARG A 125 -8.62 0.38 11.42
C ARG A 125 -8.43 1.26 10.18
N PHE A 126 -7.60 0.83 9.23
CA PHE A 126 -7.24 1.54 8.01
C PHE A 126 -7.44 0.62 6.78
N PRO A 127 -8.70 0.30 6.42
CA PRO A 127 -9.00 -0.67 5.36
C PRO A 127 -8.83 -0.11 3.93
N ALA A 128 -8.44 1.15 3.82
CA ALA A 128 -8.15 1.84 2.57
C ALA A 128 -6.69 2.28 2.55
N LEU A 129 -5.80 1.41 2.05
CA LEU A 129 -4.39 1.76 1.88
C LEU A 129 -4.21 2.57 0.60
N ARG A 130 -3.43 3.63 0.65
CA ARG A 130 -3.07 4.43 -0.53
C ARG A 130 -1.56 4.47 -0.64
N LEU A 131 -1.01 4.43 -1.85
CA LEU A 131 0.41 4.65 -2.12
C LEU A 131 0.56 5.84 -3.05
N SER A 132 1.03 6.96 -2.50
CA SER A 132 1.00 8.27 -3.18
C SER A 132 2.34 8.97 -3.20
N ASN A 133 3.43 8.20 -3.20
CA ASN A 133 4.80 8.71 -3.25
C ASN A 133 5.08 9.79 -2.20
N ARG A 134 4.47 9.63 -1.02
CA ARG A 134 4.64 10.56 0.10
C ARG A 134 6.06 10.46 0.62
N THR A 135 6.61 11.55 1.13
CA THR A 135 7.90 11.49 1.82
C THR A 135 7.68 11.05 3.27
N VAL A 136 8.40 10.02 3.70
CA VAL A 136 8.39 9.53 5.09
C VAL A 136 9.73 9.84 5.74
N ARG A 137 9.70 10.49 6.90
CA ARG A 137 10.86 10.77 7.75
C ARG A 137 10.82 9.86 8.97
N LEU A 138 11.90 9.12 9.21
CA LEU A 138 12.03 8.23 10.35
C LEU A 138 13.26 8.61 11.15
N ARG A 139 13.11 8.66 12.47
CA ARG A 139 14.20 8.69 13.44
C ARG A 139 14.48 7.29 13.93
N LEU A 140 15.67 6.79 13.63
CA LEU A 140 16.15 5.46 14.03
C LEU A 140 17.12 5.62 15.20
N GLN A 141 16.74 5.09 16.36
CA GLN A 141 17.54 5.15 17.58
C GLN A 141 17.97 3.74 17.97
N LEU A 142 19.20 3.36 17.61
CA LEU A 142 19.80 2.11 18.06
C LEU A 142 20.30 2.25 19.50
N ALA A 143 20.15 1.20 20.32
CA ALA A 143 20.60 1.22 21.71
C ALA A 143 22.12 1.49 21.80
N GLY A 144 22.50 2.53 22.55
CA GLY A 144 23.91 2.91 22.76
C GLY A 144 24.54 3.75 21.64
N TYR A 145 23.76 4.21 20.64
CA TYR A 145 24.25 5.06 19.55
C TYR A 145 23.49 6.37 19.48
N GLU A 146 24.00 7.36 18.75
CA GLU A 146 23.24 8.55 18.42
C GLU A 146 22.12 8.22 17.41
N PRO A 147 20.95 8.88 17.51
CA PRO A 147 19.86 8.69 16.58
C PRO A 147 20.23 9.14 15.16
N THR A 148 19.79 8.37 14.18
CA THR A 148 19.97 8.65 12.76
C THR A 148 18.63 9.03 12.14
N LEU A 149 18.61 10.13 11.39
CA LEU A 149 17.45 10.52 10.60
C LEU A 149 17.56 9.94 9.18
N VAL A 150 16.50 9.31 8.72
CA VAL A 150 16.35 8.83 7.35
C VAL A 150 15.09 9.40 6.74
N GLN A 151 15.16 9.74 5.47
CA GLN A 151 14.04 10.27 4.71
C GLN A 151 14.00 9.56 3.37
N GLU A 152 12.85 8.97 3.03
CA GLU A 152 12.65 8.31 1.76
C GLU A 152 11.23 8.47 1.24
N THR A 153 11.02 8.08 -0.01
CA THR A 153 9.68 7.97 -0.59
C THR A 153 8.96 6.75 -0.02
N GLU A 154 7.66 6.88 0.22
CA GLU A 154 6.78 5.80 0.63
C GLU A 154 6.89 4.60 -0.32
N GLY A 155 7.00 3.39 0.23
CA GLY A 155 7.22 2.15 -0.52
C GLY A 155 8.67 1.95 -0.99
N ALA A 156 9.54 2.96 -0.90
CA ALA A 156 10.97 2.80 -1.16
C ALA A 156 11.65 2.06 0.02
N THR A 157 12.74 1.35 -0.28
CA THR A 157 13.47 0.58 0.74
C THR A 157 14.66 1.37 1.24
N ILE A 158 14.65 1.71 2.52
CA ILE A 158 15.77 2.31 3.24
C ILE A 158 16.69 1.17 3.69
N ALA A 159 17.98 1.26 3.34
CA ALA A 159 19.00 0.33 3.85
C ALA A 159 19.79 0.99 4.99
N PHE A 160 19.62 0.47 6.20
CA PHE A 160 20.30 0.93 7.40
C PHE A 160 21.34 -0.11 7.86
N ARG A 161 22.63 0.23 7.80
CA ARG A 161 23.69 -0.64 8.31
C ARG A 161 23.69 -0.62 9.83
N VAL A 162 23.63 -1.79 10.46
CA VAL A 162 23.69 -1.91 11.93
C VAL A 162 25.15 -1.74 12.39
N PRO A 163 25.51 -0.65 13.09
CA PRO A 163 26.87 -0.39 13.54
C PRO A 163 27.48 -1.56 14.33
N GLY A 164 28.77 -1.80 14.12
CA GLY A 164 29.50 -2.89 14.77
C GLY A 164 29.17 -4.29 14.23
N THR A 165 28.31 -4.43 13.21
CA THR A 165 27.94 -5.72 12.63
C THR A 165 27.95 -5.67 11.09
N PRO A 166 28.03 -6.82 10.40
CA PRO A 166 27.83 -6.88 8.94
C PRO A 166 26.34 -6.77 8.53
N ARG A 167 25.41 -6.70 9.49
CA ARG A 167 23.98 -6.76 9.23
C ARG A 167 23.45 -5.46 8.64
N VAL A 168 22.48 -5.57 7.75
CA VAL A 168 21.75 -4.45 7.17
C VAL A 168 20.26 -4.64 7.43
N LEU A 169 19.66 -3.68 8.12
CA LEU A 169 18.22 -3.58 8.31
C LEU A 169 17.61 -2.86 7.11
N LEU A 170 16.58 -3.45 6.50
CA LEU A 170 15.83 -2.90 5.39
C LEU A 170 14.46 -2.46 5.91
N LEU A 171 14.12 -1.20 5.71
CA LEU A 171 12.87 -0.61 6.15
C LEU A 171 12.10 -0.12 4.94
N ARG A 172 10.84 -0.51 4.80
CA ARG A 172 9.95 -0.03 3.73
C ARG A 172 8.69 0.57 4.35
N PRO A 173 8.56 1.90 4.40
CA PRO A 173 7.44 2.57 5.06
C PRO A 173 6.22 2.70 4.14
N PHE A 174 5.04 2.59 4.74
CA PHE A 174 3.72 2.77 4.13
C PHE A 174 2.84 3.60 5.08
N VAL A 175 2.32 4.73 4.61
CA VAL A 175 1.51 5.63 5.43
C VAL A 175 0.07 5.09 5.47
N LEU A 176 -0.37 4.72 6.68
CA LEU A 176 -1.71 4.21 6.96
C LEU A 176 -2.70 5.36 7.15
N ASP A 177 -2.27 6.43 7.81
CA ASP A 177 -3.08 7.61 8.07
C ASP A 177 -2.20 8.86 8.18
N GLU A 178 -2.52 9.86 7.36
CA GLU A 178 -1.82 11.14 7.33
C GLU A 178 -2.18 12.01 8.54
N ALA A 179 -3.42 11.93 9.02
CA ALA A 179 -3.88 12.79 10.13
C ALA A 179 -3.15 12.48 11.44
N THR A 180 -2.83 11.19 11.67
CA THR A 180 -2.09 10.74 12.87
C THR A 180 -0.63 10.40 12.59
N GLU A 181 -0.14 10.67 11.38
CA GLU A 181 1.21 10.30 10.92
C GLU A 181 1.55 8.83 11.22
N ARG A 182 0.56 7.95 11.05
CA ARG A 182 0.70 6.53 11.37
C ARG A 182 1.26 5.78 10.18
N VAL A 183 2.39 5.11 10.38
CA VAL A 183 3.16 4.45 9.34
C VAL A 183 3.37 2.99 9.72
N ALA A 184 3.02 2.09 8.81
CA ALA A 184 3.44 0.70 8.85
C ALA A 184 4.79 0.57 8.14
N ILE A 185 5.72 -0.17 8.73
CA ILE A 185 7.08 -0.33 8.21
C ILE A 185 7.33 -1.81 8.07
N ASP A 186 7.44 -2.29 6.82
CA ASP A 186 7.87 -3.65 6.54
C ASP A 186 9.38 -3.73 6.80
N LEU A 187 9.77 -4.69 7.65
CA LEU A 187 11.14 -4.87 8.07
C LEU A 187 11.68 -6.20 7.55
N SER A 188 12.89 -6.15 7.04
CA SER A 188 13.71 -7.33 6.80
C SER A 188 15.15 -7.06 7.16
N ILE A 189 15.92 -8.12 7.39
CA ILE A 189 17.34 -8.03 7.74
C ILE A 189 18.15 -8.95 6.84
N ALA A 190 19.30 -8.46 6.40
CA ALA A 190 20.33 -9.24 5.74
C ALA A 190 21.54 -9.34 6.66
N ASP A 191 22.12 -10.54 6.80
CA ASP A 191 23.28 -10.76 7.67
C ASP A 191 24.61 -10.32 7.04
N GLN A 192 24.57 -9.83 5.81
CA GLN A 192 25.72 -9.37 5.04
C GLN A 192 25.41 -8.08 4.28
N PRO A 193 26.43 -7.23 4.00
CA PRO A 193 26.23 -5.93 3.37
C PRO A 193 25.94 -6.00 1.86
N ASP A 194 26.32 -7.09 1.17
CA ASP A 194 25.98 -7.28 -0.23
C ASP A 194 24.51 -7.69 -0.39
N LEU A 195 23.64 -6.70 -0.58
CA LEU A 195 22.21 -6.92 -0.70
C LEU A 195 21.79 -7.64 -1.98
N GLN A 196 22.66 -7.79 -2.99
CA GLN A 196 22.29 -8.50 -4.22
C GLN A 196 22.25 -10.01 -3.99
N SER A 197 23.27 -10.54 -3.31
CA SER A 197 23.39 -11.97 -3.02
C SER A 197 22.85 -12.37 -1.65
N ALA A 198 22.75 -11.43 -0.70
CA ALA A 198 22.31 -11.74 0.65
C ALA A 198 20.85 -12.21 0.71
N GLN A 199 20.64 -13.31 1.45
CA GLN A 199 19.33 -13.74 1.89
C GLN A 199 18.75 -12.70 2.85
N LYS A 200 17.52 -12.27 2.55
CA LYS A 200 16.78 -11.29 3.37
C LYS A 200 15.75 -12.05 4.19
N ARG A 201 15.88 -11.97 5.50
CA ARG A 201 14.91 -12.54 6.44
C ARG A 201 13.90 -11.48 6.83
N SER A 202 12.61 -11.77 6.63
CA SER A 202 11.54 -10.87 7.09
C SER A 202 11.48 -10.85 8.61
N LEU A 203 11.31 -9.65 9.17
CA LEU A 203 11.00 -9.40 10.58
C LEU A 203 9.53 -9.00 10.78
N GLY A 204 8.75 -8.93 9.69
CA GLY A 204 7.35 -8.51 9.67
C GLY A 204 7.18 -7.00 9.71
N PHE A 205 5.94 -6.57 9.96
CA PHE A 205 5.59 -5.16 10.09
C PHE A 205 5.71 -4.67 11.53
N VAL A 206 6.22 -3.45 11.68
CA VAL A 206 5.96 -2.62 12.87
C VAL A 206 5.19 -1.38 12.49
N VAL A 207 4.54 -0.76 13.48
CA VAL A 207 3.73 0.43 13.28
C VAL A 207 4.23 1.52 14.22
N ALA A 208 4.54 2.69 13.65
CA ALA A 208 5.04 3.83 14.40
C ALA A 208 4.26 5.10 14.01
N SER A 209 4.28 6.08 14.91
CA SER A 209 3.90 7.46 14.67
C SER A 209 4.77 8.40 15.50
N ALA A 210 4.59 9.71 15.36
CA ALA A 210 5.27 10.68 16.20
C ALA A 210 4.95 10.49 17.69
N ALA A 211 3.71 10.14 18.01
CA ALA A 211 3.23 9.93 19.38
C ALA A 211 3.46 8.51 19.92
N GLN A 212 3.61 7.52 19.03
CA GLN A 212 3.77 6.12 19.40
C GLN A 212 4.94 5.50 18.62
N PRO A 213 6.18 5.57 19.15
CA PRO A 213 7.32 4.90 18.54
C PRO A 213 7.16 3.38 18.53
N ALA A 214 7.75 2.72 17.53
CA ALA A 214 7.91 1.26 17.50
C ALA A 214 9.25 0.86 18.14
N THR A 215 9.28 -0.31 18.78
CA THR A 215 10.51 -0.89 19.35
C THR A 215 10.80 -2.24 18.72
N LEU A 216 12.05 -2.46 18.35
CA LEU A 216 12.59 -3.73 17.88
C LEU A 216 13.51 -4.33 18.95
N ALA A 217 13.42 -5.65 19.14
CA ALA A 217 14.26 -6.37 20.08
C ALA A 217 15.65 -6.71 19.50
N ASP A 218 15.72 -7.09 18.22
CA ASP A 218 16.97 -7.35 17.51
C ASP A 218 16.89 -6.87 16.04
N PRO A 219 17.72 -5.90 15.63
CA PRO A 219 18.60 -5.10 16.49
C PRO A 219 17.78 -4.24 17.46
N ALA A 220 18.27 -4.08 18.71
CA ALA A 220 17.58 -3.31 19.75
C ALA A 220 17.47 -1.83 19.34
N MET A 221 16.30 -1.42 18.84
CA MET A 221 16.11 -0.13 18.16
C MET A 221 14.73 0.45 18.48
N THR A 222 14.66 1.78 18.58
CA THR A 222 13.39 2.52 18.53
C THR A 222 13.26 3.21 17.17
N ILE A 223 12.09 3.10 16.55
CA ILE A 223 11.73 3.75 15.28
C ILE A 223 10.59 4.73 15.56
N GLN A 224 10.81 6.00 15.29
CA GLN A 224 9.80 7.05 15.45
C GLN A 224 9.57 7.75 14.12
N VAL A 225 8.32 8.07 13.82
CA VAL A 225 7.98 8.91 12.66
C VAL A 225 8.22 10.36 13.05
N GLU A 226 8.95 11.10 12.21
CA GLU A 226 9.10 12.54 12.40
C GLU A 226 8.16 13.28 11.47
N SER A 227 7.46 14.27 12.03
CA SER A 227 6.56 15.10 11.25
C SER A 227 7.33 15.82 10.14
N ALA A 228 6.73 15.87 8.96
CA ALA A 228 7.23 16.67 7.84
C ALA A 228 6.93 18.15 8.11
N LYS A 229 7.59 18.77 9.10
CA LYS A 229 7.69 20.23 9.17
C LYS A 229 8.57 20.76 8.05
#